data_AF-A0A6H0HCB0-F1
#
_entry.id   AF-A0A6H0HCB0-F1
#
_cell.length_a   1.000
_cell.length_b   1.000
_cell.length_c   1.000
_cell.angle_alpha   90.00
_cell.angle_beta   90.00
_cell.angle_gamma   90.00
#
_symmetry.space_group_name_H-M   'P 1'
#
loop_
_entity.id
_entity.type
_entity.pdbx_description
1 polymer ?
#
loop_
_entity_poly.entity_id
_entity_poly.type
_entity_poly.pdbx_seq_one_letter_code
_entity_poly.pdbx_strand_id
1 'polypeptide(L)'
;MLLIRPSGTGKSILAKRFIGLLPDLTEQVMIDVNIIFSITQVDNEIFKITSSFREPHHSCSIPAMIREGKNAKPREITMTHNGILFFDELLGFLRLVLDSLRQPLEDRKVTISRVNAHIIYIARF
;
A
#
# COMPACT_ATOMS: atom_id res chain seq x y z
N MET A 1 8.19 10.71 0.65
CA MET A 1 9.61 11.11 0.82
C MET A 1 10.42 10.55 -0.33
N LEU A 2 11.38 11.30 -0.91
CA LEU A 2 12.29 10.78 -1.93
C LEU A 2 13.71 10.70 -1.35
N LEU A 3 14.33 9.51 -1.37
CA LEU A 3 15.69 9.28 -0.89
C LEU A 3 16.63 9.14 -2.10
N ILE A 4 17.43 10.16 -2.42
CA ILE A 4 18.43 10.13 -3.52
C ILE A 4 19.84 9.92 -2.95
N ARG A 5 20.44 8.76 -3.20
CA ARG A 5 21.81 8.34 -2.79
C ARG A 5 22.24 7.13 -3.64
N PRO A 6 23.54 6.81 -3.76
CA PRO A 6 24.03 5.61 -4.43
C PRO A 6 23.44 4.31 -3.86
N SER A 7 23.56 3.20 -4.61
CA SER A 7 23.20 1.87 -4.12
C SER A 7 24.07 1.46 -2.93
N GLY A 8 23.54 0.61 -2.05
CA GLY A 8 24.28 0.12 -0.88
C GLY A 8 24.35 1.07 0.33
N THR A 9 23.78 2.28 0.28
CA THR A 9 23.81 3.23 1.42
C THR A 9 22.73 2.97 2.48
N GLY A 10 22.15 1.76 2.55
CA GLY A 10 21.18 1.38 3.58
C GLY A 10 19.81 2.07 3.51
N LYS A 11 19.37 2.53 2.33
CA LYS A 11 18.06 3.20 2.14
C LYS A 11 16.89 2.35 2.60
N SER A 12 16.87 1.08 2.19
CA SER A 12 15.81 0.13 2.50
C SER A 12 15.81 -0.20 4.00
N ILE A 13 16.99 -0.23 4.64
CA ILE A 13 17.12 -0.36 6.11
C ILE A 13 16.52 0.86 6.81
N LEU A 14 16.82 2.07 6.34
CA LEU A 14 16.27 3.30 6.90
C LEU A 14 14.75 3.36 6.75
N ALA A 15 14.22 3.01 5.58
CA ALA A 15 12.78 2.97 5.31
C ALA A 15 12.06 1.98 6.24
N LYS A 16 12.62 0.77 6.45
CA LYS A 16 12.07 -0.23 7.36
C LYS A 16 12.09 0.22 8.82
N ARG A 17 13.08 1.02 9.23
CA ARG A 17 13.12 1.59 10.60
C ARG A 17 12.13 2.73 10.78
N PHE A 18 11.77 3.43 9.71
CA PHE A 18 10.84 4.54 9.76
C PHE A 18 9.47 4.13 10.29
N ILE A 19 9.03 2.89 10.06
CA ILE A 19 7.74 2.42 10.57
C ILE A 19 7.67 2.42 12.10
N GLY A 20 8.78 2.12 12.78
CA GLY A 20 8.86 2.14 14.24
C GLY A 20 8.94 3.56 14.82
N LEU A 21 9.06 4.58 13.97
CA LEU A 21 9.02 5.99 14.36
C LEU A 21 7.65 6.64 14.11
N LEU A 22 6.73 5.93 13.46
CA LEU A 22 5.36 6.42 13.30
C LEU A 22 4.64 6.39 14.65
N PRO A 23 3.74 7.37 14.92
CA PRO A 23 2.89 7.30 16.09
C PRO A 23 1.99 6.05 16.02
N ASP A 24 1.57 5.59 17.20
CA ASP A 24 0.57 4.52 17.28
C ASP A 24 -0.71 4.91 16.54
N LEU A 25 -1.37 3.91 15.96
CA LEU A 25 -2.63 4.13 15.27
C LEU A 25 -3.72 4.55 16.25
N THR A 26 -4.44 5.62 15.94
CA THR A 26 -5.68 5.94 16.65
C THR A 26 -6.71 4.82 16.46
N GLU A 27 -7.63 4.65 17.40
CA GLU A 27 -8.68 3.63 17.33
C GLU A 27 -9.45 3.63 15.99
N GLN A 28 -9.85 4.81 15.50
CA GLN A 28 -10.56 4.94 14.23
C GLN A 28 -9.73 4.40 13.04
N VAL A 29 -8.45 4.75 13.00
CA VAL A 29 -7.54 4.28 11.96
C VAL A 29 -7.32 2.78 12.04
N MET A 30 -7.22 2.25 13.26
CA MET A 30 -7.09 0.82 13.48
C MET A 30 -8.33 0.07 12.97
N ILE A 31 -9.54 0.60 13.19
CA ILE A 31 -10.78 0.04 12.61
C ILE A 31 -10.71 0.05 11.09
N ASP A 32 -10.37 1.18 10.48
CA ASP A 32 -10.27 1.33 9.01
C ASP A 32 -9.28 0.31 8.41
N VAL A 33 -8.11 0.16 9.00
CA VAL A 33 -7.11 -0.84 8.59
C VAL A 33 -7.66 -2.25 8.73
N ASN A 34 -8.25 -2.60 9.88
CA ASN A 34 -8.77 -3.96 10.10
C ASN A 34 -9.93 -4.31 9.16
N ILE A 35 -10.78 -3.35 8.78
CA ILE A 35 -11.82 -3.54 7.76
C ILE A 35 -11.18 -3.96 6.43
N ILE A 36 -10.14 -3.25 5.98
CA ILE A 36 -9.42 -3.60 4.74
C ILE A 36 -8.83 -5.01 4.83
N PHE A 37 -8.19 -5.36 5.95
CA PHE A 37 -7.58 -6.67 6.14
C PHE A 37 -8.62 -7.80 6.13
N SER A 38 -9.78 -7.59 6.75
CA SER A 38 -10.85 -8.59 6.79
C SER A 38 -11.35 -9.01 5.40
N ILE A 39 -11.34 -8.09 4.42
CA ILE A 39 -11.72 -8.37 3.03
C ILE A 39 -10.74 -9.34 2.34
N THR A 40 -9.48 -9.37 2.79
CA THR A 40 -8.45 -10.23 2.19
C THR A 40 -8.48 -11.69 2.67
N GLN A 41 -9.27 -12.03 3.70
CA GLN A 41 -9.34 -13.38 4.29
C GLN A 41 -7.97 -13.94 4.73
N VAL A 42 -7.13 -13.09 5.31
CA VAL A 42 -5.91 -13.56 5.99
C VAL A 42 -6.32 -13.89 7.42
N ASP A 43 -6.74 -15.14 7.64
CA ASP A 43 -7.01 -15.84 8.91
C ASP A 43 -7.78 -15.08 10.01
N ASN A 44 -8.68 -15.78 10.72
CA ASN A 44 -9.61 -15.20 11.72
C ASN A 44 -8.95 -14.52 12.94
N GLU A 45 -7.63 -14.37 12.95
CA GLU A 45 -6.88 -13.73 14.00
C GLU A 45 -5.79 -12.88 13.35
N ILE A 46 -5.90 -11.56 13.49
CA ILE A 46 -4.83 -10.61 13.82
C ILE A 46 -5.49 -9.23 13.72
N PHE A 47 -5.91 -8.68 14.86
CA PHE A 47 -6.11 -7.24 14.99
C PHE A 47 -4.76 -6.59 14.70
N LYS A 48 -4.68 -5.78 13.63
CA LYS A 48 -3.51 -4.95 13.39
C LYS A 48 -3.60 -3.70 14.24
N ILE A 49 -2.70 -3.63 15.21
CA ILE A 49 -2.53 -2.46 16.10
C ILE A 49 -1.44 -1.52 15.54
N THR A 50 -0.62 -2.01 14.60
CA THR A 50 0.52 -1.27 14.05
C THR A 50 0.33 -0.91 12.58
N SER A 51 0.97 0.19 12.18
CA SER A 51 1.08 0.63 10.80
C SER A 51 1.66 -0.48 9.91
N SER A 52 1.34 -0.44 8.62
CA SER A 52 1.83 -1.41 7.63
C SER A 52 3.06 -0.88 6.90
N PHE A 53 4.05 -1.74 6.63
CA PHE A 53 5.14 -1.47 5.69
C PHE A 53 4.97 -2.40 4.50
N ARG A 54 4.95 -1.85 3.29
CA ARG A 54 4.92 -2.65 2.06
C ARG A 54 6.01 -2.20 1.10
N GLU A 55 6.65 -3.19 0.48
CA GLU A 55 7.78 -3.04 -0.44
C GLU A 55 7.46 -3.86 -1.69
N PRO A 56 6.60 -3.35 -2.59
CA PRO A 56 6.30 -4.03 -3.84
C PRO A 56 7.58 -4.29 -4.65
N HIS A 57 7.66 -5.47 -5.27
CA HIS A 57 8.74 -5.78 -6.19
C HIS A 57 8.64 -4.91 -7.46
N HIS A 58 9.76 -4.43 -8.01
CA HIS A 58 9.78 -3.54 -9.18
C HIS A 58 9.11 -4.15 -10.43
N SER A 59 9.06 -5.47 -10.53
CA SER A 59 8.36 -6.21 -11.60
C SER A 59 6.84 -6.38 -11.35
N CYS A 60 6.27 -5.76 -10.32
CA CYS A 60 4.86 -5.88 -10.03
C CYS A 60 4.02 -5.29 -11.18
N SER A 61 2.87 -5.91 -11.41
CA SER A 61 1.90 -5.43 -12.39
C SER A 61 0.95 -4.42 -11.76
N ILE A 62 0.27 -3.62 -12.59
CA ILE A 62 -0.77 -2.69 -12.12
C ILE A 62 -1.86 -3.42 -11.29
N PRO A 63 -2.37 -4.60 -11.69
CA PRO A 63 -3.24 -5.38 -10.82
C PRO A 63 -2.58 -5.70 -9.48
N ALA A 64 -1.33 -6.21 -9.45
CA ALA A 64 -0.66 -6.53 -8.19
C ALA A 64 -0.57 -5.34 -7.22
N MET A 65 -0.52 -4.10 -7.73
CA MET A 65 -0.55 -2.89 -6.91
C MET A 65 -1.94 -2.51 -6.40
N ILE A 66 -2.95 -2.59 -7.28
CA ILE A 66 -4.31 -2.09 -7.04
C ILE A 66 -5.20 -3.16 -6.40
N ARG A 67 -5.20 -4.38 -6.94
CA ARG A 67 -6.17 -5.43 -6.59
C ARG A 67 -5.75 -6.87 -6.94
N GLU A 68 -6.39 -7.82 -6.29
CA GLU A 68 -6.29 -9.24 -6.63
C GLU A 68 -7.59 -9.82 -7.21
N GLY A 69 -7.43 -10.70 -8.20
CA GLY A 69 -8.49 -11.61 -8.67
C GLY A 69 -9.70 -10.93 -9.29
N LYS A 70 -10.76 -11.70 -9.56
CA LYS A 70 -12.00 -11.19 -10.17
C LYS A 70 -12.81 -10.31 -9.21
N ASN A 71 -12.71 -10.57 -7.91
CA ASN A 71 -13.45 -9.85 -6.86
C ASN A 71 -12.80 -8.53 -6.45
N ALA A 72 -11.69 -8.16 -7.09
CA ALA A 72 -10.95 -6.95 -6.78
C ALA A 72 -10.64 -6.78 -5.29
N LYS A 73 -10.11 -7.83 -4.66
CA LYS A 73 -9.63 -7.77 -3.28
C LYS A 73 -8.50 -6.72 -3.17
N PRO A 74 -8.36 -6.01 -2.05
CA PRO A 74 -7.35 -4.96 -1.92
C PRO A 74 -5.91 -5.52 -1.96
N ARG A 75 -4.97 -4.72 -2.49
CA ARG A 75 -3.55 -5.07 -2.62
C ARG A 75 -2.62 -3.94 -2.16
N GLU A 76 -1.36 -3.91 -2.62
CA GLU A 76 -0.26 -3.10 -2.07
C GLU A 76 -0.68 -1.69 -1.68
N ILE A 77 -1.36 -0.96 -2.57
CA ILE A 77 -1.79 0.43 -2.32
C ILE A 77 -2.79 0.51 -1.15
N THR A 78 -3.89 -0.24 -1.24
CA THR A 78 -4.95 -0.22 -0.22
C THR A 78 -4.49 -0.82 1.11
N MET A 79 -3.73 -1.91 1.05
CA MET A 79 -3.22 -2.62 2.24
C MET A 79 -2.13 -1.84 2.98
N THR A 80 -1.68 -0.72 2.41
CA THR A 80 -0.75 0.23 3.03
C THR A 80 -1.47 1.43 3.63
N HIS A 81 -2.79 1.37 3.82
CA HIS A 81 -3.53 2.43 4.49
C HIS A 81 -2.95 2.74 5.88
N ASN A 82 -2.67 4.02 6.12
CA ASN A 82 -1.91 4.60 7.23
C ASN A 82 -0.60 3.85 7.53
N GLY A 83 0.09 3.46 6.47
CA GLY A 83 1.39 2.79 6.50
C GLY A 83 2.42 3.47 5.62
N ILE A 84 3.43 2.71 5.22
CA ILE A 84 4.53 3.14 4.35
C ILE A 84 4.57 2.24 3.12
N LEU A 85 4.35 2.82 1.94
CA LEU A 85 4.53 2.15 0.65
C LEU A 85 5.90 2.53 0.10
N PHE A 86 6.85 1.61 0.19
CA PHE A 86 8.24 1.84 -0.17
C PHE A 86 8.56 1.27 -1.56
N PHE A 87 9.12 2.11 -2.43
CA PHE A 87 9.58 1.72 -3.76
C PHE A 87 11.11 1.73 -3.76
N ASP A 88 11.73 0.55 -3.74
CA ASP A 88 13.15 0.46 -4.00
C ASP A 88 13.39 0.60 -5.50
N GLU A 89 14.41 1.36 -5.89
CA GLU A 89 14.73 1.58 -7.32
C GLU A 89 13.54 2.08 -8.15
N LEU A 90 12.96 3.24 -7.79
CA LEU A 90 11.78 3.82 -8.46
C LEU A 90 11.85 3.82 -10.00
N LEU A 91 13.05 4.04 -10.58
CA LEU A 91 13.28 4.03 -12.03
C LEU A 91 13.17 2.64 -12.68
N GLY A 92 13.27 1.57 -11.89
CA GLY A 92 13.10 0.19 -12.34
C GLY A 92 11.63 -0.23 -12.49
N PHE A 93 10.69 0.56 -11.97
CA PHE A 93 9.26 0.29 -12.13
C PHE A 93 8.76 0.66 -13.52
N LEU A 94 7.80 -0.11 -14.02
CA LEU A 94 7.05 0.25 -15.22
C LEU A 94 6.34 1.59 -15.02
N ARG A 95 6.47 2.50 -15.99
CA ARG A 95 5.85 3.83 -15.93
C ARG A 95 4.35 3.79 -15.60
N LEU A 96 3.62 2.85 -16.21
CA LEU A 96 2.18 2.69 -15.97
C LEU A 96 1.86 2.30 -14.52
N VAL A 97 2.76 1.60 -13.83
CA VAL A 97 2.61 1.29 -12.40
C VAL A 97 2.75 2.56 -11.57
N LEU A 98 3.74 3.39 -11.88
CA LEU A 98 3.94 4.68 -11.20
C LEU A 98 2.77 5.64 -11.47
N ASP A 99 2.29 5.71 -12.71
CA ASP A 99 1.15 6.54 -13.07
C ASP A 99 -0.12 6.11 -12.30
N SER A 100 -0.27 4.82 -11.99
CA SER A 100 -1.38 4.30 -11.20
C SER A 100 -1.39 4.79 -9.74
N LEU A 101 -0.27 5.30 -9.23
CA LEU A 101 -0.16 5.87 -7.88
C LEU A 101 -0.69 7.30 -7.78
N ARG A 102 -0.87 7.99 -8.92
CA ARG A 102 -1.29 9.39 -8.95
C ARG A 102 -2.62 9.60 -8.23
N GLN A 103 -3.64 8.84 -8.60
CA GLN A 103 -4.97 8.92 -7.96
C GLN A 103 -4.92 8.60 -6.45
N PRO A 104 -4.29 7.50 -5.99
CA PRO A 104 -4.13 7.24 -4.56
C PRO A 104 -3.44 8.38 -3.80
N LEU A 105 -2.41 8.99 -4.38
CA LEU A 105 -1.67 10.10 -3.75
C LEU A 105 -2.50 11.39 -3.66
N GLU A 106 -3.32 11.67 -4.67
CA GLU A 106 -4.18 12.86 -4.74
C GLU A 106 -5.45 12.69 -3.91
N ASP A 107 -6.21 11.61 -4.13
CA ASP A 107 -7.54 11.40 -3.57
C ASP A 107 -7.56 10.58 -2.26
N ARG A 108 -6.42 9.98 -1.88
CA ARG A 108 -6.30 9.06 -0.73
C ARG A 108 -7.23 7.84 -0.82
N LYS A 109 -7.62 7.47 -2.03
CA LYS A 109 -8.48 6.32 -2.34
C LYS A 109 -8.16 5.75 -3.71
N VAL A 110 -8.59 4.52 -3.92
CA VAL A 110 -8.47 3.78 -5.17
C VAL A 110 -9.86 3.43 -5.65
N THR A 111 -10.18 3.81 -6.89
CA THR A 111 -11.47 3.49 -7.51
C THR A 111 -11.26 2.39 -8.54
N ILE A 112 -11.98 1.28 -8.38
CA ILE A 112 -11.93 0.13 -9.28
C ILE A 112 -13.26 0.04 -10.00
N SER A 113 -13.25 0.43 -11.29
CA SER A 113 -14.40 0.32 -12.18
C SER A 113 -14.23 -0.84 -13.15
N ARG A 114 -15.14 -1.82 -13.08
CA ARG A 114 -15.23 -2.97 -13.99
C ARG A 114 -16.68 -3.16 -14.41
N VAL A 115 -16.87 -3.93 -15.50
CA VAL A 115 -18.19 -4.23 -16.08
C VAL A 115 -19.22 -4.69 -15.03
N ASN A 116 -18.78 -5.46 -14.02
CA ASN A 116 -19.66 -6.04 -13.00
C ASN A 116 -19.40 -5.52 -11.58
N ALA A 117 -18.55 -4.50 -11.38
CA ALA A 117 -18.22 -4.02 -10.04
C ALA A 117 -17.68 -2.59 -10.05
N HIS A 118 -18.15 -1.79 -9.10
CA HIS A 118 -17.61 -0.47 -8.79
C HIS A 118 -17.25 -0.44 -7.29
N ILE A 119 -15.95 -0.50 -7.00
CA ILE A 119 -15.43 -0.63 -5.63
C ILE A 119 -14.48 0.53 -5.35
N ILE A 120 -14.62 1.13 -4.17
CA ILE A 120 -13.72 2.19 -3.68
C ILE A 120 -13.05 1.68 -2.42
N TYR A 121 -11.73 1.78 -2.37
CA TYR A 121 -10.95 1.53 -1.17
C TYR A 121 -10.22 2.78 -0.72
N ILE A 122 -10.15 3.00 0.59
CA ILE A 122 -9.30 4.03 1.19
C ILE A 122 -7.82 3.61 1.09
N ALA A 123 -6.93 4.55 0.82
CA ALA A 123 -5.52 4.30 0.63
C ALA A 123 -4.73 5.58 0.94
N ARG A 124 -4.39 5.75 2.22
CA ARG A 124 -3.78 6.97 2.75
C ARG A 124 -2.38 6.60 3.25
N PHE A 125 -1.33 7.03 2.59
CA PHE A 125 0.07 6.72 2.92
C PHE A 125 1.00 7.84 2.42
#